data_AF-A0A663DN67-F1
#
_entry.id   AF-A0A663DN67-F1
#
_cell.length_a   1.000
_cell.length_b   1.000
_cell.length_c   1.000
_cell.angle_alpha   90.00
_cell.angle_beta   90.00
_cell.angle_gamma   90.00
#
_symmetry.space_group_name_H-M   'P 1'
#
loop_
_entity.id
_entity.type
_entity.pdbx_description
1 polymer ?
#
loop_
_entity_poly.entity_id
_entity_poly.type
_entity_poly.pdbx_seq_one_letter_code
_entity_poly.pdbx_strand_id
1 'polypeptide(L)'
;MARGAGELRLLGPGPEPGLLLLLLLLLGGLLVRSSGAAGPEPCQAPRQWEGRTVSYEHGTGRNRRAAVSYDGPNQRLRILEERKALIPCKKFFEYILLYKDAVMFQIEQVTKLCSKIALTEPWDPYDIPANSTYEDQYYIGGPGDEIMVQEWSDRKPARKLESWVGVYTVKDCYPVQETYTKNYSVTTSTRFFDLQLGIADPSVFTPPSTCQTAQMKKMKDEC
;
A
#
# COMPACT_ATOMS: atom_id res chain seq x y z
N MET A 1 47.21 -67.57 47.55
CA MET A 1 46.66 -68.43 48.63
C MET A 1 46.28 -67.56 49.81
N ALA A 2 45.23 -67.94 50.54
CA ALA A 2 44.55 -67.30 51.68
C ALA A 2 43.61 -66.12 51.30
N ARG A 3 42.27 -66.31 51.27
CA ARG A 3 41.29 -66.35 52.39
C ARG A 3 41.29 -65.03 53.17
N GLY A 4 40.22 -64.24 53.33
CA GLY A 4 38.78 -64.47 53.28
C GLY A 4 38.17 -63.96 54.60
N ALA A 5 37.42 -62.86 54.57
CA ALA A 5 36.47 -62.34 55.57
C ALA A 5 35.83 -61.08 54.92
N GLY A 6 34.53 -60.80 54.91
CA GLY A 6 33.45 -61.07 55.86
C GLY A 6 32.74 -59.72 56.08
N GLU A 7 31.44 -59.67 55.80
CA GLU A 7 30.55 -58.50 55.65
C GLU A 7 30.56 -57.43 56.75
N LEU A 8 30.18 -56.19 56.39
CA LEU A 8 28.98 -55.55 56.96
C LEU A 8 28.48 -54.40 56.05
N ARG A 9 27.34 -54.63 55.37
CA ARG A 9 26.61 -53.59 54.63
C ARG A 9 25.71 -52.82 55.58
N LEU A 10 25.98 -51.53 55.78
CA LEU A 10 25.05 -50.59 56.38
C LEU A 10 24.10 -50.08 55.27
N LEU A 11 22.82 -50.47 55.34
CA LEU A 11 21.74 -49.88 54.55
C LEU A 11 21.45 -48.46 55.06
N GLY A 12 21.88 -47.44 54.32
CA GLY A 12 21.37 -46.07 54.47
C GLY A 12 20.00 -45.93 53.80
N PRO A 13 19.12 -45.04 54.31
CA PRO A 13 17.80 -44.84 53.73
C PRO A 13 17.94 -44.24 52.33
N GLY A 14 17.34 -44.91 51.34
CA GLY A 14 17.24 -44.37 49.98
C GLY A 14 16.36 -43.11 49.96
N PRO A 15 16.66 -42.15 49.07
CA PRO A 15 15.85 -40.94 48.96
C PRO A 15 14.44 -41.32 48.48
N GLU A 16 13.42 -40.86 49.21
CA GLU A 16 12.01 -41.01 48.90
C GLU A 16 11.72 -40.53 47.45
N PRO A 17 11.03 -41.33 46.62
CA PRO A 17 10.78 -40.99 45.20
C PRO A 17 9.90 -39.75 44.99
N GLY A 18 9.33 -39.18 46.07
CA GLY A 18 8.53 -37.96 46.04
C GLY A 18 9.34 -36.67 45.83
N LEU A 19 10.62 -36.63 46.22
CA LEU A 19 11.40 -35.38 46.15
C LEU A 19 11.95 -35.09 44.75
N LEU A 20 12.26 -36.13 43.95
CA LEU A 20 12.71 -35.95 42.57
C LEU A 20 11.60 -35.43 41.65
N LEU A 21 10.35 -35.80 41.92
CA LEU A 21 9.21 -35.34 41.13
C LEU A 21 8.93 -33.84 41.33
N LEU A 22 9.18 -33.32 42.55
CA LEU A 22 9.04 -31.89 42.84
C LEU A 22 10.14 -31.04 42.18
N LEU A 23 11.38 -31.55 42.10
CA LEU A 23 12.48 -30.80 41.47
C LEU A 23 12.33 -30.71 39.94
N LEU A 24 11.76 -31.74 39.30
CA LEU A 24 11.46 -31.73 37.86
C LEU A 24 10.31 -30.79 37.50
N LEU A 25 9.36 -30.57 38.41
CA LEU A 25 8.28 -29.59 38.24
C LEU A 25 8.77 -28.14 38.44
N LEU A 26 9.84 -27.92 39.19
CA LEU A 26 10.41 -26.58 39.42
C LEU A 26 11.37 -26.11 38.30
N LEU A 27 11.94 -27.02 37.50
CA LEU A 27 12.71 -26.67 36.28
C LEU A 27 11.86 -26.65 35.00
N GLY A 28 10.58 -27.06 35.07
CA GLY A 28 9.63 -27.03 33.94
C GLY A 28 9.00 -25.66 33.67
N GLY A 29 9.39 -24.61 34.41
CA GLY A 29 9.04 -23.22 34.14
C GLY A 29 9.82 -22.66 32.95
N LEU A 30 9.81 -23.39 31.83
CA LEU A 30 10.30 -22.88 30.55
C LEU A 30 9.42 -21.66 30.21
N LEU A 31 10.09 -20.51 30.06
CA LEU A 31 9.55 -19.26 29.56
C LEU A 31 8.61 -19.51 28.37
N VAL A 32 7.31 -19.58 28.63
CA VAL A 32 6.31 -19.34 27.59
C VAL A 32 6.43 -17.87 27.28
N ARG A 33 7.30 -17.53 26.32
CA ARG A 33 7.18 -16.28 25.59
C ARG A 33 5.82 -16.36 24.91
N SER A 34 4.83 -15.72 25.52
CA SER A 34 3.67 -15.25 24.80
C SER A 34 4.19 -14.35 23.69
N SER A 35 4.33 -14.91 22.49
CA SER A 35 4.29 -14.12 21.27
C SER A 35 2.94 -13.42 21.33
N GLY A 36 2.91 -12.19 21.84
CA GLY A 36 1.75 -11.32 21.66
C GLY A 36 1.45 -11.38 20.17
N ALA A 37 0.20 -11.70 19.83
CA ALA A 37 -0.23 -11.76 18.45
C ALA A 37 0.09 -10.40 17.81
N ALA A 38 1.22 -10.30 17.10
CA ALA A 38 1.45 -9.21 16.19
C ALA A 38 0.30 -9.31 15.19
N GLY A 39 -0.48 -8.24 15.07
CA GLY A 39 -1.52 -8.17 14.06
C GLY A 39 -0.93 -8.38 12.67
N PRO A 40 -1.78 -8.53 11.64
CA PRO A 40 -1.29 -8.54 10.27
C PRO A 40 -0.35 -7.34 10.04
N GLU A 41 0.75 -7.56 9.33
CA GLU A 41 1.68 -6.51 8.94
C GLU A 41 1.36 -6.05 7.51
N PRO A 42 1.54 -4.76 7.19
CA PRO A 42 1.41 -4.24 5.83
C PRO A 42 2.26 -5.02 4.81
N CYS A 43 1.65 -5.45 3.71
CA CYS A 43 2.39 -6.03 2.59
C CYS A 43 3.16 -4.96 1.80
N GLN A 44 4.12 -5.37 0.96
CA GLN A 44 4.88 -4.45 0.11
C GLN A 44 4.22 -4.32 -1.27
N ALA A 45 3.67 -3.14 -1.55
CA ALA A 45 3.06 -2.83 -2.84
C ALA A 45 4.10 -2.79 -3.98
N PRO A 46 3.72 -3.16 -5.22
CA PRO A 46 4.61 -3.07 -6.37
C PRO A 46 5.01 -1.62 -6.64
N ARG A 47 6.32 -1.38 -6.70
CA ARG A 47 6.88 -0.02 -6.81
C ARG A 47 6.87 0.55 -8.22
N GLN A 48 6.60 -0.27 -9.24
CA GLN A 48 6.49 0.14 -10.64
C GLN A 48 5.41 -0.68 -11.34
N TRP A 49 4.48 0.00 -12.00
CA TRP A 49 3.42 -0.63 -12.78
C TRP A 49 2.78 0.35 -13.77
N GLU A 50 2.12 -0.20 -14.77
CA GLU A 50 1.20 0.50 -15.66
C GLU A 50 -0.20 -0.09 -15.55
N GLY A 51 -1.22 0.71 -15.77
CA GLY A 51 -2.60 0.22 -15.73
C GLY A 51 -3.60 1.33 -15.96
N ARG A 52 -4.80 1.18 -15.40
CA ARG A 52 -5.87 2.16 -15.52
C ARG A 52 -6.45 2.53 -14.18
N THR A 53 -6.97 3.75 -14.10
CA THR A 53 -7.65 4.24 -12.93
C THR A 53 -9.00 4.87 -13.25
N VAL A 54 -9.89 4.83 -12.26
CA VAL A 54 -11.02 5.77 -12.18
C VAL A 54 -10.87 6.55 -10.88
N SER A 55 -10.57 7.84 -11.00
CA SER A 55 -10.58 8.79 -9.89
C SER A 55 -11.95 9.47 -9.84
N TYR A 56 -12.58 9.43 -8.67
CA TYR A 56 -13.82 10.12 -8.37
C TYR A 56 -13.52 11.31 -7.46
N GLU A 57 -13.79 12.51 -7.95
CA GLU A 57 -13.68 13.74 -7.18
C GLU A 57 -15.04 14.08 -6.57
N HIS A 58 -15.18 13.90 -5.26
CA HIS A 58 -16.46 14.04 -4.56
C HIS A 58 -17.00 15.47 -4.60
N GLY A 59 -16.12 16.47 -4.55
CA GLY A 59 -16.51 17.88 -4.60
C GLY A 59 -17.19 18.30 -5.91
N THR A 60 -16.86 17.64 -7.02
CA THR A 60 -17.48 17.90 -8.34
C THR A 60 -18.44 16.80 -8.78
N GLY A 61 -18.44 15.65 -8.11
CA GLY A 61 -19.20 14.46 -8.50
C GLY A 61 -18.70 13.81 -9.79
N ARG A 62 -17.47 14.10 -10.23
CA ARG A 62 -16.95 13.68 -11.53
C ARG A 62 -16.04 12.47 -11.43
N ASN A 63 -16.22 11.55 -12.38
CA ASN A 63 -15.28 10.46 -12.62
C ASN A 63 -14.31 10.84 -13.74
N ARG A 64 -13.02 10.67 -13.48
CA ARG A 64 -11.95 10.75 -14.47
C ARG A 64 -11.36 9.36 -14.67
N ARG A 65 -11.40 8.89 -15.92
CA ARG A 65 -10.79 7.62 -16.35
C ARG A 65 -9.44 7.93 -17.00
N ALA A 66 -8.41 7.19 -16.66
CA ALA A 66 -7.08 7.41 -17.21
C ALA A 66 -6.27 6.13 -17.33
N ALA A 67 -5.37 6.07 -18.31
CA ALA A 67 -4.22 5.18 -18.29
C ALA A 67 -3.13 5.80 -17.40
N VAL A 68 -2.46 4.99 -16.59
CA VAL A 68 -1.50 5.44 -15.58
C VAL A 68 -0.20 4.65 -15.71
N SER A 69 0.93 5.36 -15.64
CA SER A 69 2.26 4.77 -15.46
C SER A 69 2.83 5.28 -14.14
N TYR A 70 3.01 4.39 -13.16
CA TYR A 70 3.48 4.70 -11.81
C TYR A 70 4.91 4.18 -11.62
N ASP A 71 5.84 5.08 -11.28
CA ASP A 71 7.24 4.74 -11.03
C ASP A 71 7.71 5.36 -9.71
N GLY A 72 7.53 4.58 -8.63
CA GLY A 72 7.84 4.99 -7.27
C GLY A 72 9.33 5.26 -6.99
N PRO A 73 10.29 4.42 -7.42
CA PRO A 73 11.72 4.67 -7.23
C PRO A 73 12.21 5.99 -7.83
N ASN A 74 11.58 6.42 -8.94
CA ASN A 74 11.88 7.69 -9.57
C ASN A 74 10.94 8.84 -9.15
N GLN A 75 9.96 8.56 -8.28
CA GLN A 75 8.95 9.51 -7.82
C GLN A 75 8.29 10.27 -8.98
N ARG A 76 7.80 9.51 -9.95
CA ARG A 76 7.16 10.06 -11.15
C ARG A 76 5.90 9.29 -11.49
N LEU A 77 4.92 10.03 -11.97
CA LEU A 77 3.59 9.54 -12.28
C LEU A 77 3.12 10.17 -13.58
N ARG A 78 2.63 9.34 -14.50
CA ARG A 78 2.01 9.80 -15.75
C ARG A 78 0.56 9.38 -15.77
N ILE A 79 -0.33 10.33 -16.08
CA ILE A 79 -1.78 10.13 -16.13
C ILE A 79 -2.27 10.61 -17.49
N LEU A 80 -2.78 9.71 -18.33
CA LEU A 80 -3.37 10.03 -19.63
C LEU A 80 -4.88 9.83 -19.57
N GLU A 81 -5.65 10.92 -19.61
CA GLU A 81 -7.10 10.87 -19.57
C GLU A 81 -7.69 10.13 -20.79
N GLU A 82 -8.64 9.23 -20.54
CA GLU A 82 -9.29 8.45 -21.59
C GLU A 82 -10.48 9.20 -22.21
N ARG A 83 -10.56 9.17 -23.54
CA ARG A 83 -11.65 9.74 -24.34
C ARG A 83 -12.72 8.69 -24.64
N LYS A 84 -13.52 8.30 -23.64
CA LYS A 84 -14.56 7.26 -23.86
C LYS A 84 -15.86 7.77 -24.49
N ALA A 85 -16.15 9.07 -24.41
CA ALA A 85 -17.34 9.67 -25.00
C ALA A 85 -17.01 11.03 -25.61
N LEU A 86 -17.72 11.39 -26.69
CA LEU A 86 -17.74 12.75 -27.21
C LEU A 86 -18.50 13.63 -26.20
N ILE A 87 -17.77 14.15 -25.23
CA ILE A 87 -18.31 15.11 -24.26
C ILE A 87 -18.11 16.50 -24.89
N PRO A 88 -19.20 17.19 -25.28
CA PRO A 88 -19.09 18.50 -25.88
C PRO A 88 -18.29 19.43 -24.99
N CYS A 89 -17.37 20.17 -25.61
CA CYS A 89 -16.56 21.18 -24.97
C CYS A 89 -15.60 20.71 -23.85
N LYS A 90 -15.35 19.40 -23.71
CA LYS A 90 -14.35 18.88 -22.74
C LYS A 90 -12.99 18.67 -23.39
N LYS A 91 -11.96 19.30 -22.82
CA LYS A 91 -10.54 19.03 -23.10
C LYS A 91 -10.10 17.80 -22.32
N PHE A 92 -9.19 17.03 -22.92
CA PHE A 92 -8.57 15.87 -22.30
C PHE A 92 -7.08 16.10 -22.19
N PHE A 93 -6.53 15.75 -21.04
CA PHE A 93 -5.15 16.06 -20.71
C PHE A 93 -4.30 14.81 -20.49
N GLU A 94 -3.02 14.99 -20.74
CA GLU A 94 -1.95 14.16 -20.22
C GLU A 94 -1.26 14.94 -19.10
N TYR A 95 -1.01 14.28 -17.98
CA TYR A 95 -0.25 14.83 -16.86
C TYR A 95 1.02 14.02 -16.67
N ILE A 96 2.14 14.71 -16.56
CA ILE A 96 3.44 14.12 -16.20
C ILE A 96 3.89 14.83 -14.92
N LEU A 97 3.88 14.11 -13.80
CA LEU A 97 4.29 14.59 -12.49
C LEU A 97 5.70 14.06 -12.22
N LEU A 98 6.65 14.98 -12.04
CA LEU A 98 8.06 14.71 -11.72
C LEU A 98 8.35 15.31 -10.35
N TYR A 99 8.21 14.51 -9.28
CA TYR A 99 8.32 15.03 -7.92
C TYR A 99 9.76 15.38 -7.53
N LYS A 100 10.76 14.68 -8.08
CA LYS A 100 12.18 15.02 -7.88
C LYS A 100 12.54 16.43 -8.40
N ASP A 101 11.82 16.88 -9.44
CA ASP A 101 12.00 18.20 -10.05
C ASP A 101 10.93 19.21 -9.58
N ALA A 102 10.06 18.82 -8.66
CA ALA A 102 8.92 19.59 -8.14
C ALA A 102 8.04 20.23 -9.23
N VAL A 103 7.79 19.49 -10.32
CA VAL A 103 7.04 20.00 -11.49
C VAL A 103 6.01 19.01 -11.99
N MET A 104 4.86 19.55 -12.41
CA MET A 104 3.84 18.85 -13.19
C MET A 104 3.67 19.54 -14.54
N PHE A 105 3.72 18.73 -15.60
CA PHE A 105 3.28 19.15 -16.92
C PHE A 105 1.82 18.72 -17.12
N GLN A 106 0.98 19.66 -17.57
CA GLN A 106 -0.37 19.38 -18.05
C GLN A 106 -0.37 19.68 -19.55
N ILE A 107 -0.67 18.68 -20.37
CA ILE A 107 -0.57 18.73 -21.82
C ILE A 107 -1.95 18.46 -22.40
N GLU A 108 -2.50 19.40 -23.18
CA GLU A 108 -3.77 19.16 -23.87
C GLU A 108 -3.52 18.19 -25.03
N GLN A 109 -4.28 17.09 -25.06
CA GLN A 109 -3.96 15.94 -25.90
C GLN A 109 -4.10 16.20 -27.41
N VAL A 110 -4.95 17.16 -27.86
CA VAL A 110 -5.13 17.50 -29.29
C VAL A 110 -4.07 18.50 -29.77
N THR A 111 -4.09 19.70 -29.18
CA THR A 111 -3.28 20.86 -29.54
C THR A 111 -1.84 20.75 -29.07
N LYS A 112 -1.57 19.85 -28.12
CA LYS A 112 -0.27 19.69 -27.46
C LYS A 112 0.21 20.95 -26.73
N LEU A 113 -0.70 21.88 -26.45
CA LEU A 113 -0.42 23.03 -25.60
C LEU A 113 -0.04 22.52 -24.21
N CYS A 114 1.05 23.03 -23.67
CA CYS A 114 1.62 22.56 -22.41
C CYS A 114 1.61 23.66 -21.35
N SER A 115 1.22 23.26 -20.14
CA SER A 115 1.38 24.05 -18.91
C SER A 115 2.40 23.39 -18.00
N LYS A 116 3.31 24.18 -17.44
CA LYS A 116 4.30 23.76 -16.45
C LYS A 116 3.93 24.38 -15.11
N ILE A 117 3.60 23.55 -14.13
CA ILE A 117 3.03 23.94 -12.85
C ILE A 117 3.92 23.40 -11.74
N ALA A 118 4.15 24.17 -10.69
CA ALA A 118 4.90 23.71 -9.52
C ALA A 118 4.09 22.65 -8.75
N LEU A 119 4.74 21.56 -8.35
CA LEU A 119 4.19 20.59 -7.41
C LEU A 119 4.51 21.07 -5.99
N THR A 120 3.49 21.33 -5.19
CA THR A 120 3.63 21.74 -3.79
C THR A 120 3.48 20.59 -2.81
N GLU A 121 2.69 19.59 -3.18
CA GLU A 121 2.46 18.41 -2.36
C GLU A 121 3.67 17.46 -2.46
N PRO A 122 4.06 16.80 -1.36
CA PRO A 122 5.13 15.81 -1.37
C PRO A 122 4.72 14.56 -2.17
N TRP A 123 5.71 13.76 -2.54
CA TRP A 123 5.48 12.43 -3.10
C TRP A 123 4.76 11.55 -2.07
N ASP A 124 3.62 11.02 -2.45
CA ASP A 124 2.84 10.03 -1.70
C ASP A 124 2.78 8.74 -2.52
N PRO A 125 3.47 7.66 -2.12
CA PRO A 125 3.46 6.40 -2.86
C PRO A 125 2.11 5.68 -2.74
N TYR A 126 1.74 4.94 -3.79
CA TYR A 126 0.68 3.93 -3.71
C TYR A 126 1.18 2.68 -2.99
N ASP A 127 1.34 2.80 -1.67
CA ASP A 127 1.68 1.71 -0.77
C ASP A 127 0.87 1.77 0.53
N ILE A 128 1.12 0.81 1.43
CA ILE A 128 0.59 0.83 2.79
C ILE A 128 1.71 1.29 3.70
N PRO A 129 1.61 2.47 4.34
CA PRO A 129 2.59 2.90 5.33
C PRO A 129 2.77 1.87 6.45
N ALA A 130 4.02 1.65 6.89
CA ALA A 130 4.33 0.65 7.91
C ALA A 130 3.62 0.88 9.26
N ASN A 131 3.15 2.10 9.52
CA ASN A 131 2.43 2.48 10.73
C ASN A 131 0.90 2.58 10.52
N SER A 132 0.38 2.02 9.43
CA SER A 132 -1.05 1.94 9.17
C SER A 132 -1.73 0.98 10.14
N THR A 133 -3.00 1.25 10.41
CA THR A 133 -3.89 0.39 11.19
C THR A 133 -4.58 -0.59 10.25
N TYR A 134 -4.50 -1.89 10.57
CA TYR A 134 -5.32 -2.91 9.93
C TYR A 134 -6.79 -2.69 10.29
N GLU A 135 -7.66 -2.66 9.28
CA GLU A 135 -9.10 -2.46 9.47
C GLU A 135 -9.88 -3.75 9.26
N ASP A 136 -9.72 -4.39 8.10
CA ASP A 136 -10.48 -5.59 7.75
C ASP A 136 -9.81 -6.42 6.66
N GLN A 137 -10.33 -7.62 6.43
CA GLN A 137 -9.97 -8.51 5.34
C GLN A 137 -11.23 -9.19 4.79
N TYR A 138 -11.44 -9.06 3.48
CA TYR A 138 -12.65 -9.52 2.82
C TYR A 138 -12.40 -10.01 1.39
N TYR A 139 -13.38 -10.72 0.85
CA TYR A 139 -13.39 -11.15 -0.54
C TYR A 139 -14.21 -10.19 -1.39
N ILE A 140 -13.68 -9.81 -2.55
CA ILE A 140 -14.43 -9.14 -3.61
C ILE A 140 -14.77 -10.18 -4.67
N GLY A 141 -16.06 -10.37 -4.95
CA GLY A 141 -16.54 -11.36 -5.91
C GLY A 141 -17.51 -12.37 -5.28
N GLY A 142 -17.60 -13.55 -5.87
CA GLY A 142 -18.42 -14.65 -5.37
C GLY A 142 -17.72 -16.00 -5.53
N PRO A 143 -18.32 -17.10 -5.03
CA PRO A 143 -17.67 -18.40 -5.05
C PRO A 143 -17.20 -18.82 -6.45
N GLY A 144 -15.90 -19.09 -6.58
CA GLY A 144 -15.25 -19.49 -7.83
C GLY A 144 -14.68 -18.34 -8.68
N ASP A 145 -14.99 -17.09 -8.36
CA ASP A 145 -14.38 -15.89 -8.95
C ASP A 145 -14.36 -14.77 -7.91
N GLU A 146 -13.34 -14.83 -7.06
CA GLU A 146 -13.16 -13.89 -5.95
C GLU A 146 -11.68 -13.58 -5.72
N ILE A 147 -11.42 -12.40 -5.18
CA ILE A 147 -10.09 -11.96 -4.78
C ILE A 147 -10.14 -11.49 -3.33
N MET A 148 -9.19 -11.98 -2.53
CA MET A 148 -9.03 -11.56 -1.14
C MET A 148 -8.23 -10.26 -1.07
N VAL A 149 -8.75 -9.30 -0.32
CA VAL A 149 -8.13 -7.98 -0.10
C VAL A 149 -8.09 -7.66 1.39
N GLN A 150 -7.19 -6.75 1.76
CA GLN A 150 -7.10 -6.15 3.09
C GLN A 150 -7.30 -4.65 2.99
N GLU A 151 -7.92 -4.10 4.03
CA GLU A 151 -8.14 -2.68 4.20
C GLU A 151 -7.27 -2.14 5.33
N TRP A 152 -6.60 -1.04 5.04
CA TRP A 152 -5.66 -0.36 5.91
C TRP A 152 -6.01 1.12 6.00
N SER A 153 -5.76 1.74 7.14
CA SER A 153 -6.02 3.17 7.33
C SER A 153 -4.89 3.88 8.08
N ASP A 154 -4.91 5.22 8.04
CA ASP A 154 -4.06 6.05 8.91
C ASP A 154 -4.69 6.32 10.29
N ARG A 155 -5.76 5.59 10.65
CA ARG A 155 -6.42 5.73 11.94
C ARG A 155 -5.43 5.50 13.06
N LYS A 156 -5.59 6.24 14.15
CA LYS A 156 -4.85 6.04 15.39
C LYS A 156 -5.83 5.98 16.56
N PRO A 157 -5.54 5.27 17.66
CA PRO A 157 -6.45 5.24 18.82
C PRO A 157 -6.86 6.63 19.34
N ALA A 158 -5.99 7.63 19.21
CA ALA A 158 -6.24 9.01 19.61
C ALA A 158 -6.96 9.89 18.55
N ARG A 159 -7.07 9.43 17.29
CA ARG A 159 -7.79 10.11 16.21
C ARG A 159 -8.99 9.25 15.82
N LYS A 160 -10.20 9.74 16.07
CA LYS A 160 -11.42 8.98 15.76
C LYS A 160 -11.65 8.73 14.27
N LEU A 161 -10.95 9.43 13.37
CA LEU A 161 -11.33 9.56 11.97
C LEU A 161 -10.11 9.47 11.05
N GLU A 162 -10.29 8.72 9.97
CA GLU A 162 -9.32 8.39 8.93
C GLU A 162 -9.19 9.52 7.91
N SER A 163 -7.96 9.84 7.50
CA SER A 163 -7.67 10.72 6.37
C SER A 163 -7.25 9.96 5.12
N TRP A 164 -6.82 8.70 5.28
CA TRP A 164 -6.49 7.77 4.22
C TRP A 164 -7.01 6.37 4.55
N VAL A 165 -7.61 5.73 3.55
CA VAL A 165 -7.98 4.30 3.57
C VAL A 165 -7.53 3.68 2.26
N GLY A 166 -6.74 2.61 2.35
CA GLY A 166 -6.21 1.85 1.22
C GLY A 166 -6.66 0.40 1.25
N VAL A 167 -7.09 -0.11 0.10
CA VAL A 167 -7.50 -1.50 -0.11
C VAL A 167 -6.51 -2.15 -1.07
N TYR A 168 -5.86 -3.22 -0.62
CA TYR A 168 -4.78 -3.91 -1.33
C TYR A 168 -5.04 -5.42 -1.37
N THR A 169 -4.63 -6.08 -2.46
CA THR A 169 -4.80 -7.54 -2.58
C THR A 169 -3.90 -8.27 -1.58
N VAL A 170 -4.40 -9.32 -0.93
CA VAL A 170 -3.61 -10.07 0.08
C VAL A 170 -2.41 -10.78 -0.53
N LYS A 171 -2.58 -11.38 -1.71
CA LYS A 171 -1.56 -12.26 -2.30
C LYS A 171 -0.34 -11.50 -2.81
N ASP A 172 -0.58 -10.46 -3.61
CA ASP A 172 0.47 -9.79 -4.38
C ASP A 172 0.53 -8.27 -4.12
N CYS A 173 -0.21 -7.79 -3.12
CA CYS A 173 -0.21 -6.39 -2.66
C CYS A 173 -0.48 -5.33 -3.75
N TYR A 174 -1.27 -5.66 -4.77
CA TYR A 174 -1.70 -4.67 -5.76
C TYR A 174 -2.71 -3.70 -5.13
N PRO A 175 -2.61 -2.39 -5.42
CA PRO A 175 -3.63 -1.44 -5.03
C PRO A 175 -4.94 -1.75 -5.76
N VAL A 176 -6.05 -1.75 -5.03
CA VAL A 176 -7.41 -1.95 -5.57
C VAL A 176 -8.18 -0.64 -5.50
N GLN A 177 -8.14 0.02 -4.34
CA GLN A 177 -8.80 1.30 -4.12
C GLN A 177 -8.05 2.11 -3.06
N GLU A 178 -8.02 3.43 -3.23
CA GLU A 178 -7.63 4.36 -2.19
C GLU A 178 -8.67 5.46 -2.03
N THR A 179 -8.88 5.90 -0.81
CA THR A 179 -9.80 6.97 -0.45
C THR A 179 -9.11 7.97 0.47
N TYR A 180 -9.19 9.24 0.09
CA TYR A 180 -8.69 10.35 0.88
C TYR A 180 -9.86 11.17 1.43
N THR A 181 -9.74 11.55 2.69
CA THR A 181 -10.75 12.32 3.42
C THR A 181 -10.10 13.58 3.99
N LYS A 182 -10.81 14.71 3.89
CA LYS A 182 -10.40 15.97 4.51
C LYS A 182 -11.59 16.56 5.24
N ASN A 183 -11.40 16.91 6.52
CA ASN A 183 -12.46 17.48 7.35
C ASN A 183 -13.76 16.65 7.32
N TYR A 184 -13.63 15.32 7.41
CA TYR A 184 -14.78 14.38 7.45
C TYR A 184 -15.57 14.24 6.15
N SER A 185 -15.11 14.89 5.08
CA SER A 185 -15.66 14.73 3.75
C SER A 185 -14.66 13.97 2.88
N VAL A 186 -15.12 12.92 2.22
CA VAL A 186 -14.30 12.24 1.23
C VAL A 186 -13.96 13.24 0.13
N THR A 187 -12.68 13.40 -0.19
CA THR A 187 -12.23 14.33 -1.23
C THR A 187 -12.07 13.59 -2.55
N THR A 188 -11.38 12.45 -2.53
CA THR A 188 -11.07 11.67 -3.72
C THR A 188 -11.07 10.19 -3.41
N SER A 189 -11.67 9.40 -4.29
CA SER A 189 -11.55 7.94 -4.29
C SER A 189 -10.99 7.48 -5.63
N THR A 190 -9.92 6.70 -5.63
CA THR A 190 -9.28 6.18 -6.84
C THR A 190 -9.36 4.67 -6.85
N ARG A 191 -9.85 4.10 -7.94
CA ARG A 191 -9.86 2.66 -8.20
C ARG A 191 -8.81 2.31 -9.24
N PHE A 192 -8.11 1.20 -9.04
CA PHE A 192 -7.02 0.73 -9.88
C PHE A 192 -7.40 -0.62 -10.52
N PHE A 193 -7.08 -0.80 -11.80
CA PHE A 193 -7.40 -2.02 -12.55
C PHE A 193 -6.49 -2.18 -13.78
N ASP A 194 -6.44 -3.39 -14.31
CA ASP A 194 -5.56 -3.79 -15.43
C ASP A 194 -4.09 -3.48 -15.18
N LEU A 195 -3.64 -3.71 -13.95
CA LEU A 195 -2.27 -3.44 -13.52
C LEU A 195 -1.30 -4.47 -14.12
N GLN A 196 -0.22 -3.99 -14.72
CA GLN A 196 0.91 -4.75 -15.24
C GLN A 196 2.19 -4.22 -14.58
N LEU A 197 3.06 -5.12 -14.12
CA LEU A 197 4.29 -4.71 -13.44
C LEU A 197 5.30 -4.09 -14.40
N GLY A 198 6.10 -3.16 -13.87
CA GLY A 198 7.13 -2.46 -14.62
C GLY A 198 6.57 -1.32 -15.46
N ILE A 199 7.44 -0.74 -16.29
CA ILE A 199 7.12 0.34 -17.23
C ILE A 199 7.55 -0.14 -18.61
N ALA A 200 6.61 -0.30 -19.55
CA ALA A 200 6.93 -0.81 -20.88
C ALA A 200 7.75 0.20 -21.70
N ASP A 201 7.39 1.47 -21.66
CA ASP A 201 8.10 2.56 -22.34
C ASP A 201 8.40 3.72 -21.36
N PRO A 202 9.65 3.84 -20.87
CA PRO A 202 10.04 4.94 -19.99
C PRO A 202 9.92 6.33 -20.61
N SER A 203 9.80 6.44 -21.95
CA SER A 203 9.70 7.72 -22.65
C SER A 203 8.42 8.49 -22.31
N VAL A 204 7.38 7.81 -21.81
CA VAL A 204 6.11 8.42 -21.37
C VAL A 204 6.29 9.48 -20.27
N PHE A 205 7.41 9.46 -19.54
CA PHE A 205 7.75 10.47 -18.53
C PHE A 205 8.52 11.67 -19.10
N THR A 206 8.85 11.66 -20.39
CA THR A 206 9.56 12.77 -21.05
C THR A 206 8.54 13.72 -21.65
N PRO A 207 8.44 14.98 -21.16
CA PRO A 207 7.51 15.96 -21.73
C PRO A 207 7.83 16.24 -23.20
N PRO A 208 6.82 16.49 -24.05
CA PRO A 208 7.03 16.86 -25.44
C PRO A 208 7.77 18.20 -25.56
N SER A 209 8.36 18.46 -26.73
CA SER A 209 9.09 19.71 -27.00
C SER A 209 8.26 20.97 -26.77
N THR A 210 6.94 20.90 -26.95
CA THR A 210 6.01 22.01 -26.66
C THR A 210 6.06 22.47 -25.20
N CYS A 211 6.53 21.64 -24.27
CA CYS A 211 6.69 22.00 -22.86
C CYS A 211 7.94 22.86 -22.58
N GLN A 212 8.83 23.06 -23.55
CA GLN A 212 9.97 23.98 -23.42
C GLN A 212 9.50 25.44 -23.34
N THR A 213 8.39 25.76 -24.03
CA THR A 213 7.72 27.07 -23.99
C THR A 213 6.38 26.98 -23.26
N ALA A 214 6.32 26.20 -22.18
CA ALA A 214 5.09 25.97 -21.44
C ALA A 214 4.58 27.24 -20.74
N GLN A 215 3.26 27.39 -20.68
CA GLN A 215 2.63 28.43 -19.86
C GLN A 215 2.68 28.05 -18.37
N MET A 216 2.72 29.04 -17.48
CA MET A 216 2.81 28.81 -16.03
C MET A 216 1.43 28.67 -15.34
N LYS A 217 0.35 28.58 -16.14
CA LYS A 217 -1.03 28.53 -15.64
C LYS A 217 -1.70 27.21 -16.01
N LYS A 218 -2.48 26.65 -15.07
CA LYS A 218 -3.33 25.48 -15.31
C LYS A 218 -4.39 25.77 -16.37
N MET A 219 -4.54 24.85 -17.32
CA MET A 219 -5.62 24.89 -18.31
C MET A 219 -6.92 24.42 -17.68
N LYS A 220 -8.03 25.03 -18.12
CA LYS A 220 -9.38 24.60 -17.74
C LYS A 220 -9.81 23.40 -18.60
N ASP A 221 -10.66 22.56 -18.03
CA ASP A 221 -11.24 21.39 -18.72
C ASP A 221 -12.26 21.79 -19.78
N GLU A 222 -12.84 22.98 -19.67
CA GLU A 222 -13.80 23.52 -20.63
C GLU A 222 -13.07 24.32 -21.73
N CYS A 223 -13.75 24.49 -22.86
CA CYS A 223 -13.24 25.22 -24.03
C CYS A 223 -12.86 26.67 -23.71
#